data_AF-A0A850SGN0-F1
#
_entry.id   AF-A0A850SGN0-F1
#
_cell.length_a   1.000
_cell.length_b   1.000
_cell.length_c   1.000
_cell.angle_alpha   90.00
_cell.angle_beta   90.00
_cell.angle_gamma   90.00
#
_symmetry.space_group_name_H-M   'P 1'
#
loop_
_entity.id
_entity.type
_entity.pdbx_description
1 polymer ?
#
loop_
_entity_poly.entity_id
_entity_poly.type
_entity_poly.pdbx_seq_one_letter_code
_entity_poly.pdbx_strand_id
1 'polypeptide(L)' 'MQRSIQYTSDREYASIEELLERKLDFLLHIEDKIAEANRAHNSAYASTLWKIQIDEERHARMLRDLLV' A
#
# COMPACT_ATOMS: atom_id res chain seq x y z
N MET A 1 1.39 -39.16 -17.85
CA MET A 1 0.45 -38.02 -18.01
C MET A 1 1.17 -36.77 -17.53
N GLN A 2 1.66 -35.96 -18.48
CA GLN A 2 2.24 -34.64 -18.19
C GLN A 2 1.13 -33.74 -17.64
N ARG A 3 1.32 -33.20 -16.43
CA ARG A 3 0.49 -32.11 -15.92
C ARG A 3 0.95 -30.83 -16.61
N SER A 4 0.14 -30.37 -17.56
CA SER A 4 0.26 -29.06 -18.18
C SER A 4 0.30 -27.99 -17.10
N ILE A 5 1.40 -27.26 -17.02
CA ILE A 5 1.47 -25.99 -16.30
C ILE A 5 0.51 -25.07 -17.05
N GLN A 6 -0.64 -24.81 -16.44
CA GLN A 6 -1.59 -23.84 -16.94
C GLN A 6 -0.98 -22.47 -16.64
N TYR A 7 -0.28 -21.91 -17.63
CA TYR A 7 0.10 -20.51 -17.64
C TYR A 7 -1.20 -19.71 -17.53
N THR A 8 -1.49 -19.18 -16.35
CA THR A 8 -2.54 -18.18 -16.20
C THR A 8 -2.10 -16.98 -17.02
N SER A 9 -2.99 -16.59 -17.93
CA SER A 9 -2.90 -15.50 -18.88
C SER A 9 -2.22 -14.24 -18.34
N ASP A 10 -1.44 -13.58 -19.19
CA ASP A 10 -0.66 -12.33 -19.00
C ASP A 10 -1.46 -11.09 -18.55
N ARG A 11 -2.32 -11.20 -17.52
CA ARG A 11 -3.18 -10.11 -17.03
C ARG A 11 -3.18 -9.92 -15.50
N GLU A 12 -2.23 -10.52 -14.78
CA GLU A 12 -2.29 -10.60 -13.30
C GLU A 12 -1.12 -9.96 -12.56
N TYR A 13 -0.27 -9.17 -13.23
CA TYR A 13 0.75 -8.38 -12.56
C TYR A 13 0.46 -6.90 -12.74
N ALA A 14 0.05 -6.25 -11.65
CA ALA A 14 -0.04 -4.79 -11.61
C ALA A 14 1.36 -4.21 -11.89
N SER A 15 1.44 -3.16 -12.71
CA SER A 15 2.72 -2.52 -12.99
C SER A 15 3.29 -1.85 -11.73
N ILE A 16 4.59 -1.55 -11.70
CA ILE A 16 5.20 -0.87 -10.56
C ILE A 16 4.56 0.52 -10.37
N GLU A 17 4.18 1.18 -11.46
CA GLU A 17 3.42 2.43 -11.45
C GLU A 17 2.02 2.26 -10.84
N GLU A 18 1.27 1.23 -11.23
CA GLU A 18 -0.06 0.95 -10.65
C GLU A 18 0.03 0.59 -9.16
N LEU A 19 1.06 -0.15 -8.76
CA LEU A 19 1.33 -0.45 -7.35
C LEU A 19 1.69 0.81 -6.55
N LEU A 20 2.47 1.72 -7.14
CA LEU A 20 2.82 2.99 -6.54
C LEU A 20 1.60 3.90 -6.37
N GLU A 21 0.77 4.04 -7.41
CA GLU A 21 -0.47 4.83 -7.36
C GLU A 21 -1.39 4.34 -6.24
N ARG A 22 -1.65 3.03 -6.18
CA ARG A 22 -2.46 2.43 -5.11
C ARG A 22 -1.87 2.64 -3.73
N LYS A 23 -0.54 2.68 -3.59
CA LYS A 23 0.12 2.96 -2.32
C LYS A 23 -0.04 4.42 -1.91
N LEU A 24 0.06 5.35 -2.85
CA LEU A 24 -0.16 6.78 -2.57
C LEU A 24 -1.63 7.04 -2.16
N ASP A 25 -2.59 6.41 -2.84
CA ASP A 25 -4.00 6.49 -2.46
C ASP A 25 -4.25 5.94 -1.06
N PHE A 26 -3.62 4.81 -0.73
CA PHE A 26 -3.72 4.23 0.61
C PHE A 26 -3.14 5.16 1.68
N LEU A 27 -2.02 5.83 1.42
CA LEU A 27 -1.42 6.79 2.34
C LEU A 27 -2.34 7.97 2.63
N LEU A 28 -3.00 8.52 1.60
CA LEU A 28 -4.02 9.57 1.77
C LEU A 28 -5.16 9.09 2.66
N HIS A 29 -5.63 7.85 2.47
CA HIS A 29 -6.68 7.29 3.32
C HIS A 29 -6.23 7.12 4.78
N ILE A 30 -4.98 6.74 5.02
CA ILE A 30 -4.42 6.60 6.37
C ILE A 30 -4.35 7.95 7.08
N GLU A 31 -3.97 9.02 6.38
CA GLU A 31 -3.96 10.38 6.94
C GLU A 31 -5.34 10.80 7.44
N ASP A 32 -6.38 10.57 6.63
CA ASP A 32 -7.78 10.84 7.03
C ASP A 32 -8.18 10.04 8.27
N LYS A 33 -7.79 8.75 8.32
CA LYS A 33 -8.09 7.87 9.47
C LYS A 33 -7.34 8.28 10.73
N ILE A 34 -6.11 8.78 10.62
CA ILE A 34 -5.38 9.36 11.74
C ILE A 34 -6.10 10.60 12.26
N ALA A 35 -6.54 11.49 11.37
CA ALA A 35 -7.29 12.68 11.75
C ALA A 35 -8.63 12.35 12.42
N GLU A 36 -9.34 11.32 11.94
CA GLU A 36 -10.55 10.78 12.57
C GLU A 36 -10.26 10.21 13.97
N ALA A 37 -9.21 9.38 14.10
CA ALA A 37 -8.80 8.80 15.38
C ALA A 37 -8.43 9.86 16.43
N ASN A 38 -7.73 10.92 16.00
CA ASN A 38 -7.37 12.05 16.85
C ASN A 38 -8.61 12.84 17.33
N ARG A 39 -9.57 13.10 16.42
CA ARG A 39 -10.86 13.74 16.78
C ARG A 39 -11.68 12.90 17.76
N ALA A 40 -11.58 11.58 17.66
CA ALA A 40 -12.23 10.64 18.58
C ALA A 40 -11.44 10.42 19.89
N HIS A 41 -10.32 11.12 20.11
CA HIS A 41 -9.41 10.92 21.23
C HIS A 41 -8.90 9.48 21.39
N ASN A 42 -8.85 8.72 20.30
CA ASN A 42 -8.38 7.34 20.28
C ASN A 42 -6.87 7.28 19.94
N SER A 43 -6.05 7.67 20.90
CA SER A 43 -4.58 7.76 20.74
C SER A 43 -3.92 6.41 20.42
N ALA A 44 -4.44 5.30 20.95
CA ALA A 44 -3.93 3.97 20.65
C ALA A 44 -4.14 3.60 19.17
N TYR A 45 -5.34 3.83 18.64
CA TYR A 45 -5.63 3.58 17.23
C TYR A 45 -4.84 4.53 16.31
N ALA A 46 -4.77 5.82 16.65
CA ALA A 46 -3.94 6.78 15.92
C ALA A 46 -2.48 6.32 15.88
N SER A 47 -1.90 5.90 17.00
CA SER A 47 -0.51 5.41 17.06
C SER A 47 -0.26 4.19 16.18
N THR A 48 -1.23 3.25 16.11
CA THR A 48 -1.13 2.11 15.18
C THR A 48 -1.14 2.56 13.72
N LEU A 49 -2.03 3.50 13.36
CA LEU A 49 -2.10 4.03 11.99
C LEU A 49 -0.82 4.78 11.60
N TRP A 50 -0.21 5.55 12.51
CA TRP A 50 1.08 6.21 12.27
C TRP A 50 2.20 5.21 11.94
N LYS A 51 2.25 4.05 12.61
CA LYS A 51 3.25 3.01 12.31
C LYS A 51 3.03 2.44 10.90
N ILE A 52 1.78 2.16 10.56
CA ILE A 52 1.40 1.69 9.22
C ILE A 52 1.80 2.72 8.16
N GLN A 53 1.53 4.01 8.39
CA GLN A 53 1.91 5.09 7.47
C GLN A 53 3.42 5.08 7.17
N ILE A 54 4.27 4.99 8.19
CA ILE A 54 5.73 4.99 8.04
C ILE A 54 6.21 3.80 7.19
N ASP A 55 5.67 2.60 7.45
CA ASP A 55 6.02 1.40 6.70
C ASP A 55 5.59 1.53 5.23
N GLU A 56 4.41 2.09 4.99
CA GLU A 56 3.88 2.23 3.64
C GLU A 56 4.52 3.35 2.83
N GLU A 57 4.95 4.44 3.47
CA GLU A 57 5.82 5.43 2.85
C GLU A 57 7.15 4.83 2.44
N ARG A 58 7.71 3.91 3.23
CA ARG A 58 8.93 3.19 2.86
C ARG A 58 8.69 2.31 1.63
N HIS A 59 7.58 1.59 1.56
CA HIS A 59 7.23 0.81 0.37
C HIS A 59 7.04 1.70 -0.87
N ALA A 60 6.35 2.83 -0.74
CA ALA A 60 6.16 3.78 -1.83
C ALA A 60 7.49 4.35 -2.35
N ARG A 61 8.44 4.65 -1.44
CA ARG A 61 9.81 5.03 -1.83
C ARG A 61 10.52 3.93 -2.61
N MET A 62 10.47 2.68 -2.13
CA MET A 62 11.07 1.55 -2.84
C MET A 62 10.47 1.36 -4.23
N LEU A 63 9.15 1.49 -4.39
CA LEU A 63 8.50 1.40 -5.70
C LEU A 63 8.92 2.54 -6.62
N ARG A 64 9.04 3.77 -6.09
CA ARG A 64 9.55 4.91 -6.85
C ARG A 64 11.00 4.71 -7.29
N ASP A 65 11.86 4.19 -6.42
CA ASP A 65 13.26 3.91 -6.73
C ASP A 65 13.41 2.85 -7.84
N LEU A 66 12.45 1.93 -7.99
CA LEU A 66 12.44 0.94 -9.08
C LEU A 66 12.00 1.52 -10.44
N LEU A 67 11.39 2.70 -10.46
CA LEU A 67 10.93 3.38 -11.68
C LEU A 67 11.98 4.37 -12.25
N VAL A 68 13.08 4.61 -11.52
CA VAL A 68 14.15 5.56 -11.86
C VAL A 68 15.37 4.82 -12.40
#